data_AF-A0A7X9RP37-F1
#
_entry.id   AF-A0A7X9RP37-F1
#
_cell.length_a   1.000
_cell.length_b   1.000
_cell.length_c   1.000
_cell.angle_alpha   90.00
_cell.angle_beta   90.00
_cell.angle_gamma   90.00
#
_symmetry.space_group_name_H-M   'P 1'
#
loop_
_entity.id
_entity.type
_entity.pdbx_description
1 polymer ?
#
loop_
_entity_poly.entity_id
_entity_poly.type
_entity_poly.pdbx_seq_one_letter_code
_entity_poly.pdbx_strand_id
1 'polypeptide(L)'
;MRALGIRIGSMLHGGDVLLLSGPLGAGKTTLAQGIGAGLHADEPVVSPTFTIARELHGRFADGTPATLIHVDAYRLGGNAYAPGQDSVDRLLDELESIGLDEELDNPSDNTVILMEWGEQMAAALADERLDIHIGRPLPTAPHTGRGAESAMPELTSDGIRTVELIPVGQPWRRRIDAIADLR
;
A
#
# COMPACT_ATOMS: atom_id res chain seq x y z
N MET A 1 6.16 -10.35 4.86
CA MET A 1 5.17 -9.27 4.75
C MET A 1 5.06 -8.46 6.05
N ARG A 2 4.46 -8.97 7.15
CA ARG A 2 4.32 -8.18 8.39
C ARG A 2 5.63 -7.58 8.92
N ALA A 3 6.68 -8.38 9.05
CA ALA A 3 7.99 -7.90 9.50
C ALA A 3 8.60 -6.82 8.59
N LEU A 4 8.37 -6.90 7.28
CA LEU A 4 8.76 -5.85 6.34
C LEU A 4 7.92 -4.59 6.56
N GLY A 5 6.61 -4.75 6.73
CA GLY A 5 5.71 -3.64 7.05
C GLY A 5 6.11 -2.93 8.34
N ILE A 6 6.49 -3.66 9.39
CA ILE A 6 6.97 -3.06 10.66
C ILE A 6 8.22 -2.22 10.42
N ARG A 7 9.17 -2.75 9.65
CA ARG A 7 10.39 -2.00 9.30
C ARG A 7 10.02 -0.72 8.57
N ILE A 8 9.20 -0.81 7.52
CA ILE A 8 8.72 0.36 6.77
C ILE A 8 8.01 1.34 7.71
N GLY A 9 7.03 0.90 8.50
CA GLY A 9 6.31 1.76 9.45
C GLY A 9 7.24 2.50 10.42
N SER A 10 8.29 1.84 10.90
CA SER A 10 9.25 2.44 11.85
C SER A 10 10.16 3.52 11.26
N MET A 11 10.20 3.69 9.93
CA MET A 11 10.99 4.74 9.25
C MET A 11 10.15 5.90 8.72
N LEU A 12 8.83 5.83 8.94
CA LEU A 12 7.89 6.84 8.46
C LEU A 12 7.96 8.09 9.33
N HIS A 13 7.69 9.21 8.67
CA HIS A 13 7.49 10.52 9.28
C HIS A 13 6.13 11.03 8.83
N GLY A 14 5.61 12.06 9.51
CA GLY A 14 4.45 12.75 8.95
C GLY A 14 4.80 13.41 7.63
N GLY A 15 3.80 13.54 6.76
CA GLY A 15 4.01 13.91 5.36
C GLY A 15 4.10 12.71 4.41
N ASP A 16 4.30 11.49 4.93
CA ASP A 16 4.62 10.35 4.07
C ASP A 16 3.41 9.76 3.36
N VAL A 17 3.53 9.61 2.04
CA VAL A 17 2.56 8.92 1.18
C VAL A 17 3.15 7.60 0.67
N LEU A 18 2.39 6.51 0.82
CA LEU A 18 2.76 5.16 0.38
C LEU A 18 1.68 4.59 -0.55
N LEU A 19 2.09 4.10 -1.71
CA LEU A 19 1.19 3.44 -2.67
C LEU A 19 1.49 1.94 -2.72
N LEU A 20 0.52 1.11 -2.32
CA LEU A 20 0.62 -0.36 -2.40
C LEU A 20 -0.07 -0.88 -3.66
N SER A 21 0.66 -1.62 -4.49
CA SER A 21 0.13 -2.25 -5.70
C SER A 21 0.50 -3.74 -5.76
N GLY A 22 -0.23 -4.46 -6.61
CA GLY A 22 -0.07 -5.91 -6.79
C GLY A 22 -1.41 -6.64 -6.86
N PRO A 23 -1.44 -7.88 -7.36
CA PRO A 23 -2.67 -8.62 -7.60
C PRO A 23 -3.46 -8.91 -6.32
N LEU A 24 -4.72 -9.37 -6.49
CA LEU A 24 -5.54 -9.84 -5.39
C LEU A 24 -4.81 -10.99 -4.66
N GLY A 25 -4.78 -10.96 -3.33
CA GLY A 25 -4.06 -11.96 -2.53
C GLY A 25 -2.54 -11.81 -2.51
N ALA A 26 -1.96 -10.75 -3.11
CA ALA A 26 -0.51 -10.49 -3.04
C ALA A 26 -0.01 -10.28 -1.60
N GLY A 27 -0.88 -9.87 -0.68
CA GLY A 27 -0.54 -9.60 0.72
C GLY A 27 -0.41 -8.12 1.06
N LYS A 28 -1.04 -7.23 0.27
CA LYS A 28 -1.10 -5.78 0.51
C LYS A 28 -1.62 -5.44 1.91
N THR A 29 -2.80 -5.93 2.29
CA THR A 29 -3.34 -5.74 3.65
C THR A 29 -2.43 -6.34 4.74
N THR A 30 -1.74 -7.46 4.48
CA THR A 30 -0.77 -8.01 5.43
C THR A 30 0.46 -7.11 5.61
N LEU A 31 0.85 -6.38 4.56
CA LEU A 31 1.89 -5.35 4.65
C LEU A 31 1.38 -4.13 5.42
N ALA A 32 0.17 -3.65 5.10
CA ALA A 32 -0.50 -2.54 5.79
C ALA A 32 -0.62 -2.79 7.30
N GLN A 33 -0.97 -4.01 7.71
CA GLN A 33 -0.94 -4.45 9.11
C GLN A 33 0.44 -4.30 9.76
N GLY A 34 1.50 -4.65 9.02
CA GLY A 34 2.86 -4.46 9.50
C GLY A 34 3.19 -2.97 9.65
N ILE A 35 2.79 -2.14 8.67
CA ILE A 35 3.04 -0.69 8.69
C ILE A 35 2.36 -0.05 9.90
N GLY A 36 1.07 -0.34 10.14
CA GLY A 36 0.37 0.17 11.32
C GLY A 36 1.02 -0.29 12.62
N ALA A 37 1.53 -1.52 12.69
CA ALA A 37 2.29 -1.99 13.85
C ALA A 37 3.63 -1.25 14.03
N GLY A 38 4.31 -0.88 12.94
CA GLY A 38 5.52 -0.06 12.96
C GLY A 38 5.27 1.40 13.39
N LEU A 39 4.04 1.89 13.16
CA LEU A 39 3.52 3.17 13.65
C LEU A 39 2.84 3.05 15.03
N HIS A 40 3.02 1.94 15.74
CA HIS A 40 2.40 1.73 17.05
C HIS A 40 0.89 2.06 17.08
N ALA A 41 0.17 1.70 16.02
CA ALA A 41 -1.26 1.99 15.92
C ALA A 41 -2.02 1.38 17.11
N ASP A 42 -2.93 2.17 17.68
CA ASP A 42 -3.73 1.79 18.85
C ASP A 42 -4.67 0.62 18.55
N GLU A 43 -5.00 0.44 17.27
CA GLU A 43 -5.90 -0.59 16.77
C GLU A 43 -5.29 -1.34 15.57
N PRO A 44 -5.66 -2.61 15.34
CA PRO A 44 -5.19 -3.36 14.18
C PRO A 44 -5.68 -2.74 12.86
N VAL A 45 -4.76 -2.58 11.90
CA VAL A 45 -5.12 -2.21 10.53
C VAL A 45 -5.93 -3.34 9.89
N VAL A 46 -7.15 -3.02 9.49
CA VAL A 46 -8.03 -3.90 8.73
C VAL A 46 -8.28 -3.27 7.37
N SER A 47 -8.36 -4.08 6.31
CA SER A 47 -8.78 -3.55 5.01
C SER A 47 -10.16 -2.90 5.18
N PRO A 48 -10.33 -1.66 4.70
CA PRO A 48 -11.59 -0.94 4.85
C PRO A 48 -12.63 -1.61 3.96
N THR A 49 -13.32 -2.59 4.53
CA THR A 49 -14.15 -3.54 3.77
C THR A 49 -15.41 -2.85 3.22
N PHE A 50 -15.87 -1.78 3.85
CA PHE A 50 -17.09 -1.02 3.53
C PHE A 50 -16.88 0.50 3.48
N THR A 51 -15.66 0.99 3.71
CA THR A 51 -15.32 2.41 3.68
C THR A 51 -14.17 2.62 2.69
N ILE A 52 -14.03 3.83 2.16
CA ILE A 52 -12.95 4.16 1.21
C ILE A 52 -11.64 4.40 1.96
N ALA A 53 -11.74 5.09 3.10
CA ALA A 53 -10.62 5.36 3.98
C ALA A 53 -10.95 4.95 5.42
N ARG A 54 -9.90 4.78 6.23
CA ARG A 54 -9.95 4.68 7.69
C ARG A 54 -8.79 5.42 8.28
N GLU A 55 -9.06 6.16 9.34
CA GLU A 55 -8.04 6.79 10.16
C GLU A 55 -7.73 5.88 11.35
N LEU A 56 -6.44 5.72 11.66
CA LEU A 56 -5.95 5.04 12.84
C LEU A 56 -4.93 5.93 13.55
N HIS A 57 -5.05 6.08 14.85
CA HIS A 57 -4.06 6.81 15.65
C HIS A 57 -2.96 5.87 16.14
N GLY A 58 -1.77 6.42 16.30
CA GLY A 58 -0.57 5.71 16.74
C GLY A 58 0.55 6.67 17.10
N ARG A 59 1.79 6.21 16.97
CA ARG A 59 3.01 6.98 17.25
C ARG A 59 4.12 6.65 16.27
N PHE A 60 4.86 7.68 15.87
CA PHE A 60 6.14 7.48 15.18
C PHE A 60 7.17 6.85 16.12
N ALA A 61 8.29 6.40 15.55
CA ALA A 61 9.36 5.74 16.30
C ALA A 61 9.99 6.63 17.39
N ASP A 62 9.91 7.96 17.25
CA ASP A 62 10.36 8.93 18.25
C ASP A 62 9.33 9.20 19.37
N GLY A 63 8.16 8.56 19.32
CA GLY A 63 7.08 8.66 20.29
C GLY A 63 6.08 9.79 20.03
N THR A 64 6.30 10.63 19.02
CA THR A 64 5.36 11.68 18.62
C THR A 64 4.05 11.09 18.06
N PRO A 65 2.90 11.77 18.19
CA PRO A 65 1.62 11.25 17.68
C PRO A 65 1.64 11.07 16.17
N ALA A 66 1.06 9.97 15.69
CA ALA A 66 0.88 9.67 14.28
C ALA A 66 -0.59 9.38 13.95
N THR A 67 -1.02 9.79 12.77
CA THR A 67 -2.29 9.38 12.16
C THR A 67 -1.99 8.60 10.88
N LEU A 68 -2.46 7.37 10.78
CA LEU A 68 -2.42 6.56 9.56
C LEU A 68 -3.78 6.65 8.86
N ILE A 69 -3.79 7.23 7.68
CA ILE A 69 -4.95 7.21 6.79
C ILE A 69 -4.77 6.05 5.81
N HIS A 70 -5.53 4.98 6.00
CA HIS A 70 -5.51 3.81 5.14
C HIS A 70 -6.66 3.88 4.13
N VAL A 71 -6.32 4.07 2.86
CA VAL A 71 -7.26 4.16 1.71
C VAL A 71 -7.22 2.85 0.91
N ASP A 72 -8.37 2.34 0.47
CA ASP A 72 -8.48 1.22 -0.46
C ASP A 72 -9.21 1.64 -1.75
N ALA A 73 -8.43 2.02 -2.76
CA ALA A 73 -8.96 2.53 -4.01
C ALA A 73 -9.63 1.47 -4.90
N TYR A 74 -9.43 0.17 -4.61
CA TYR A 74 -10.13 -0.89 -5.33
C TYR A 74 -11.66 -0.76 -5.21
N ARG A 75 -12.15 -0.15 -4.12
CA ARG A 75 -13.58 0.07 -3.91
C ARG A 75 -14.18 1.14 -4.81
N LEU A 76 -13.38 2.11 -5.24
CA LEU A 76 -13.83 3.20 -6.10
C LEU A 76 -13.94 2.78 -7.58
N GLY A 77 -13.25 1.71 -7.96
CA GLY A 77 -13.30 1.11 -9.30
C GLY A 77 -14.15 -0.16 -9.41
N GLY A 78 -15.04 -0.46 -8.45
CA GLY A 78 -15.66 -1.78 -8.26
C GLY A 78 -16.06 -2.53 -9.55
N ASN A 79 -15.48 -3.72 -9.75
CA ASN A 79 -15.84 -4.88 -10.62
C ASN A 79 -16.53 -4.71 -12.00
N ALA A 80 -16.76 -3.51 -12.52
CA ALA A 80 -17.56 -3.28 -13.73
C ALA A 80 -16.98 -2.22 -14.69
N TYR A 81 -15.75 -1.75 -14.49
CA TYR A 81 -15.21 -0.67 -15.29
C TYR A 81 -14.00 -1.12 -16.11
N ALA A 82 -14.11 -0.95 -17.42
CA ALA A 82 -12.96 -0.95 -18.31
C ALA A 82 -12.03 0.21 -17.91
N PRO A 83 -10.70 0.06 -18.04
CA PRO A 83 -9.76 1.15 -17.79
C PRO A 83 -10.17 2.43 -18.55
N GLY A 84 -10.27 3.56 -17.85
CA GLY A 84 -10.70 4.85 -18.41
C GLY A 84 -10.75 5.97 -17.37
N GLN A 85 -10.86 7.23 -17.82
CA GLN A 85 -10.80 8.44 -16.98
C GLN A 85 -11.87 8.48 -15.86
N ASP A 86 -13.05 7.91 -16.10
CA ASP A 86 -14.19 7.92 -15.15
C ASP A 86 -13.91 7.29 -13.77
N SER A 87 -12.90 6.41 -13.64
CA SER A 87 -12.58 5.78 -12.35
C SER A 87 -11.63 6.61 -11.50
N VAL A 88 -10.79 7.44 -12.14
CA VAL A 88 -9.86 8.34 -11.45
C VAL A 88 -10.62 9.56 -10.96
N ASP A 89 -11.45 10.17 -11.81
CA ASP A 89 -12.22 11.36 -11.44
C ASP A 89 -13.14 11.10 -10.25
N ARG A 90 -13.86 9.97 -10.21
CA ARG A 90 -14.73 9.61 -9.06
C ARG A 90 -13.97 9.38 -7.77
N LEU A 91 -12.77 8.81 -7.85
CA LEU A 91 -11.92 8.67 -6.67
C LEU A 91 -11.47 10.05 -6.20
N LEU A 92 -11.06 10.94 -7.11
CA LEU A 92 -10.69 12.30 -6.74
C LEU A 92 -11.87 13.03 -6.08
N ASP A 93 -13.08 12.90 -6.63
CA ASP A 93 -14.32 13.44 -6.03
C ASP A 93 -14.55 12.85 -4.62
N GLU A 94 -14.34 11.54 -4.44
CA GLU A 94 -14.51 10.89 -3.14
C GLU A 94 -13.42 11.29 -2.14
N LEU A 95 -12.16 11.43 -2.59
CA LEU A 95 -11.06 11.97 -1.78
C LEU A 95 -11.35 13.41 -1.37
N GLU A 96 -11.82 14.25 -2.28
CA GLU A 96 -12.27 15.63 -2.00
C GLU A 96 -13.42 15.65 -0.99
N SER A 97 -14.39 14.74 -1.13
CA SER A 97 -15.54 14.67 -0.22
C SER A 97 -15.17 14.35 1.23
N ILE A 98 -14.01 13.71 1.44
CA ILE A 98 -13.45 13.39 2.76
C ILE A 98 -12.24 14.26 3.14
N GLY A 99 -11.90 15.26 2.31
CA GLY A 99 -10.79 16.20 2.55
C GLY A 99 -9.40 15.58 2.44
N LEU A 100 -9.25 14.45 1.75
CA LEU A 100 -7.95 13.79 1.55
C LEU A 100 -7.14 14.36 0.40
N ASP A 101 -7.76 15.08 -0.53
CA ASP A 101 -7.08 15.80 -1.60
C ASP A 101 -6.13 16.87 -1.03
N GLU A 102 -6.60 17.68 -0.07
CA GLU A 102 -5.77 18.68 0.62
C GLU A 102 -4.61 18.03 1.40
N GLU A 103 -4.89 16.91 2.07
CA GLU A 103 -3.89 16.15 2.81
C GLU A 103 -2.90 15.41 1.88
N LEU A 104 -3.27 15.08 0.64
CA LEU A 104 -2.35 14.50 -0.35
C LEU A 104 -1.42 15.56 -0.96
N ASP A 105 -1.96 16.74 -1.23
CA ASP A 105 -1.20 17.87 -1.77
C ASP A 105 -0.27 18.50 -0.73
N ASN A 106 -0.72 18.59 0.52
CA ASN A 106 0.04 19.15 1.63
C ASN A 106 -0.17 18.33 2.92
N PRO A 107 0.45 17.13 3.00
CA PRO A 107 0.26 16.22 4.12
C PRO A 107 0.79 16.81 5.42
N SER A 108 -0.02 16.66 6.47
CA SER A 108 0.28 17.17 7.80
C SER A 108 1.49 16.46 8.40
N ASP A 109 2.25 17.19 9.23
CA ASP A 109 3.48 16.71 9.88
C ASP A 109 3.29 15.52 10.84
N ASN A 110 2.04 15.10 11.08
CA ASN A 110 1.69 13.93 11.88
C ASN A 110 0.95 12.83 11.10
N THR A 111 0.72 13.00 9.80
CA THR A 111 -0.08 12.08 8.99
C THR A 111 0.77 11.23 8.06
N VAL A 112 0.41 9.96 7.95
CA VAL A 112 0.88 9.03 6.93
C VAL A 112 -0.31 8.57 6.11
N ILE A 113 -0.22 8.67 4.79
CA ILE A 113 -1.23 8.14 3.88
C ILE A 113 -0.73 6.82 3.30
N LEU A 114 -1.53 5.77 3.46
CA LEU A 114 -1.29 4.45 2.88
C LEU A 114 -2.44 4.11 1.94
N MET A 115 -2.18 4.05 0.64
CA MET A 115 -3.21 3.75 -0.35
C MET A 115 -2.98 2.40 -1.01
N GLU A 116 -3.95 1.49 -0.89
CA GLU A 116 -3.98 0.26 -1.67
C GLU A 116 -4.55 0.51 -3.07
N TRP A 117 -3.97 -0.16 -4.07
CA TRP A 117 -4.33 -0.10 -5.49
C TRP A 117 -4.07 1.25 -6.19
N GLY A 118 -3.10 2.02 -5.69
CA GLY A 118 -2.73 3.33 -6.22
C GLY A 118 -2.00 3.34 -7.57
N GLU A 119 -1.71 2.20 -8.21
CA GLU A 119 -0.89 2.16 -9.44
C GLU A 119 -1.51 2.96 -10.59
N GLN A 120 -2.83 2.95 -10.72
CA GLN A 120 -3.55 3.74 -11.74
C GLN A 120 -3.56 5.25 -11.44
N MET A 121 -3.19 5.61 -10.22
CA MET A 121 -3.29 6.97 -9.68
C MET A 121 -1.92 7.53 -9.25
N ALA A 122 -0.85 6.75 -9.39
CA ALA A 122 0.49 7.12 -8.91
C ALA A 122 1.00 8.44 -9.52
N ALA A 123 0.58 8.79 -10.73
CA ALA A 123 0.94 10.06 -11.36
C ALA A 123 0.19 11.28 -10.82
N ALA A 124 -0.92 11.09 -10.09
CA ALA A 124 -1.84 12.16 -9.70
C ALA A 124 -1.84 12.49 -8.20
N LEU A 125 -1.23 11.65 -7.35
CA LEU A 125 -1.51 11.66 -5.90
C LEU A 125 -0.45 12.33 -5.01
N ALA A 126 0.83 12.33 -5.39
CA ALA A 126 1.90 13.01 -4.63
C ALA A 126 3.22 13.04 -5.41
N ASP A 127 3.90 14.20 -5.37
CA ASP A 127 5.24 14.39 -5.94
C ASP A 127 6.33 13.63 -5.16
N GLU A 128 6.10 13.39 -3.87
CA GLU A 128 6.98 12.62 -2.98
C GLU A 128 6.23 11.45 -2.36
N ARG A 129 6.65 10.23 -2.68
CA ARG A 129 5.97 9.01 -2.23
C ARG A 129 6.86 7.78 -2.32
N LEU A 130 6.44 6.71 -1.65
CA LEU A 130 7.00 5.38 -1.83
C LEU A 130 6.02 4.48 -2.57
N ASP A 131 6.37 4.09 -3.80
CA ASP A 131 5.63 3.09 -4.55
C ASP A 131 6.11 1.68 -4.14
N ILE A 132 5.19 0.82 -3.70
CA ILE A 132 5.47 -0.52 -3.21
C ILE A 132 4.73 -1.54 -4.09
N HIS A 133 5.47 -2.27 -4.90
CA HIS A 133 4.92 -3.32 -5.76
C HIS A 133 5.11 -4.69 -5.12
N ILE A 134 4.01 -5.41 -4.91
CA ILE A 134 4.02 -6.76 -4.35
C ILE A 134 3.75 -7.77 -5.47
N GLY A 135 4.81 -8.41 -5.95
CA GLY A 135 4.75 -9.50 -6.90
C GLY A 135 4.48 -10.84 -6.22
N ARG A 136 3.72 -11.69 -6.92
CA ARG A 136 3.60 -13.11 -6.63
C ARG A 136 4.25 -13.87 -7.78
N PRO A 137 5.43 -14.49 -7.60
CA PRO A 137 5.94 -15.44 -8.56
C PRO A 137 4.91 -16.54 -8.74
N LEU A 138 4.47 -16.79 -9.97
CA LEU A 138 3.72 -18.01 -10.26
C LEU A 138 4.63 -19.21 -9.92
N PRO A 139 4.09 -20.30 -9.35
CA PRO A 139 4.87 -21.51 -9.20
C PRO A 139 5.44 -21.90 -10.56
N THR A 140 6.76 -21.91 -10.70
CA THR A 140 7.42 -22.56 -11.83
C THR A 140 7.17 -24.05 -11.67
N ALA A 141 6.14 -24.57 -12.34
CA ALA A 141 5.82 -25.98 -12.29
C ALA A 141 7.04 -26.82 -12.71
N PRO A 142 7.55 -27.76 -11.89
CA PRO A 142 8.36 -28.84 -12.42
C PRO A 142 7.42 -29.70 -13.28
N HIS A 143 7.69 -29.77 -14.58
CA HIS A 143 6.94 -30.62 -15.50
C HIS A 143 7.20 -32.09 -15.18
N THR A 144 6.16 -32.95 -15.14
CA THR A 144 6.13 -34.29 -15.75
C THR A 144 4.84 -35.05 -15.38
N GLY A 145 4.09 -35.52 -16.39
CA GLY A 145 3.04 -36.54 -16.23
C GLY A 145 1.70 -36.19 -16.89
N ARG A 146 1.43 -36.83 -18.03
CA ARG A 146 0.16 -36.86 -18.77
C ARG A 146 -1.08 -36.91 -17.86
N GLY A 147 -2.01 -35.97 -18.07
CA GLY A 147 -3.35 -35.98 -17.51
C GLY A 147 -3.94 -34.58 -17.50
N ALA A 148 -4.62 -34.20 -18.58
CA ALA A 148 -5.26 -32.90 -18.69
C ALA A 148 -6.44 -32.81 -17.74
N GLU A 149 -6.38 -31.87 -16.80
CA GLU A 149 -7.53 -31.11 -16.31
C GLU A 149 -7.01 -29.74 -15.86
N SER A 150 -7.61 -28.69 -16.42
CA SER A 150 -7.29 -27.28 -16.18
C SER A 150 -7.50 -26.90 -14.72
N ALA A 151 -6.51 -27.12 -13.86
CA ALA A 151 -6.48 -26.49 -12.55
C ALA A 151 -5.90 -25.08 -12.72
N MET A 152 -6.76 -24.05 -12.58
CA MET A 152 -6.27 -22.71 -12.26
C MET A 152 -5.32 -22.84 -11.07
N PRO A 153 -4.09 -22.29 -11.12
CA PRO A 153 -3.16 -22.41 -9.99
C PRO A 153 -3.85 -21.83 -8.76
N GLU A 154 -4.12 -22.68 -7.77
CA GLU A 154 -4.78 -22.28 -6.54
C GLU A 154 -4.00 -21.11 -5.92
N LEU A 155 -4.70 -20.02 -5.65
CA LEU A 155 -4.15 -18.88 -4.92
C LEU A 155 -4.00 -19.27 -3.45
N THR A 156 -3.05 -20.15 -3.12
CA THR A 156 -2.77 -20.52 -1.72
C THR A 156 -2.24 -19.30 -0.96
N SER A 157 -2.50 -19.16 0.33
CA SER A 157 -1.93 -18.06 1.15
C SER A 157 -0.40 -18.11 1.23
N ASP A 158 0.17 -19.30 1.01
CA ASP A 158 1.59 -19.59 1.16
C ASP A 158 2.43 -19.12 -0.04
N GLY A 159 3.74 -19.25 0.07
CA GLY A 159 4.70 -18.97 -1.01
C GLY A 159 5.41 -17.63 -0.92
N ILE A 160 6.45 -17.50 -1.74
CA ILE A 160 7.34 -16.34 -1.78
C ILE A 160 6.57 -15.12 -2.35
N ARG A 161 6.87 -13.94 -1.84
CA ARG A 161 6.46 -12.65 -2.42
C ARG A 161 7.72 -11.87 -2.77
N THR A 162 7.72 -11.22 -3.93
CA THR A 162 8.70 -10.20 -4.26
C THR A 162 8.12 -8.85 -3.88
N VAL A 163 8.89 -8.02 -3.18
CA VAL A 163 8.47 -6.65 -2.85
C VAL A 163 9.52 -5.71 -3.40
N GLU A 164 9.09 -4.83 -4.28
CA GLU A 164 9.90 -3.77 -4.86
C GLU A 164 9.49 -2.45 -4.23
N LEU A 165 10.48 -1.68 -3.78
CA LEU A 165 10.32 -0.36 -3.15
C LEU A 165 10.89 0.67 -4.13
N ILE A 166 10.04 1.53 -4.68
CA ILE A 166 10.39 2.53 -5.68
C ILE A 166 10.22 3.92 -5.06
N PRO A 167 11.33 4.55 -4.63
CA PRO A 167 11.27 5.87 -4.02
C PRO A 167 11.04 6.97 -5.08
N VAL A 168 10.01 7.80 -4.86
CA VAL A 168 9.71 8.99 -5.66
C VAL A 168 9.96 10.23 -4.81
N GLY A 169 10.72 11.18 -5.36
CA GLY A 169 11.23 12.33 -4.60
C GLY A 169 12.56 12.06 -3.90
N GLN A 170 13.23 13.15 -3.50
CA GLN A 170 14.55 13.12 -2.86
C GLN A 170 14.52 12.54 -1.43
N PRO A 171 13.55 12.87 -0.57
CA PRO A 171 13.48 12.34 0.79
C PRO A 171 13.38 10.82 0.86
N TRP A 172 12.59 10.21 -0.04
CA TRP A 172 12.44 8.76 -0.08
C TRP A 172 13.69 8.04 -0.58
N ARG A 173 14.39 8.60 -1.58
CA ARG A 173 15.64 8.00 -2.08
C ARG A 173 16.69 7.90 -0.98
N ARG A 174 16.91 8.99 -0.24
CA ARG A 174 17.86 9.00 0.90
C ARG A 174 17.52 7.95 1.95
N ARG A 175 16.23 7.80 2.28
CA ARG A 175 15.77 6.84 3.29
C ARG A 175 15.95 5.40 2.82
N ILE A 176 15.58 5.08 1.58
CA ILE A 176 15.75 3.74 1.01
C ILE A 176 17.23 3.36 0.88
N ASP A 177 18.09 4.27 0.44
CA ASP A 177 19.54 4.04 0.34
C ASP A 177 20.14 3.72 1.72
N ALA A 178 19.74 4.46 2.76
CA ALA A 178 20.18 4.21 4.13
C ALA A 178 19.77 2.81 4.66
N ILE A 179 18.70 2.21 4.14
CA ILE A 179 18.26 0.86 4.51
C ILE A 179 18.98 -0.21 3.67
N ALA A 180 19.29 0.10 2.41
CA ALA A 180 20.04 -0.79 1.53
C ALA A 180 21.49 -0.97 2.01
N ASP A 181 22.08 0.08 2.60
CA ASP A 181 23.44 0.11 3.14
C ASP A 181 23.59 -0.61 4.50
N LEU A 182 22.48 -0.97 5.17
CA LEU A 182 22.48 -1.72 6.43
C LEU A 182 22.59 -3.24 6.25
N ARG A 183 23.14 -3.71 5.12
CA ARG A 183 23.36 -5.13 4.81
C ARG A 183 24.66 -5.69 5.38
#